data_AF-A0A5B3GJV8-F1
#
_entry.id   AF-A0A5B3GJV8-F1
#
_cell.length_a   1.000
_cell.length_b   1.000
_cell.length_c   1.000
_cell.angle_alpha   90.00
_cell.angle_beta   90.00
_cell.angle_gamma   90.00
#
_symmetry.space_group_name_H-M   'P 1'
#
loop_
_entity.id
_entity.type
_entity.pdbx_description
1 polymer ?
#
loop_
_entity_poly.entity_id
_entity_poly.type
_entity_poly.pdbx_seq_one_letter_code
_entity_poly.pdbx_strand_id
1 'polypeptide(L)'
;MKNYTVIPTEAAEKLPLNDLYVFTALCLTAHDDNTTDVTYEQLAGFTGKSLGYIKDHFAKRLKNSGLCTIEEFVRNSNRRKRYILPYVPEQFRIIHRGVLEDNRLSSEEKGFLLALYCIGFNNSFNMGLSATEAIKRLGISRTAYYKHLKSLRVKGYIGLAGDYLQNPQFDNYPDSLMLTCDWLGHQTYKEWLHGKEPFEYDTTKMLFILYRNCSDKPLYNYKTKCA
;
A
#
# COMPACT_ATOMS: atom_id res chain seq x y z
N MET A 1 13.37 0.39 12.30
CA MET A 1 12.33 0.26 11.26
C MET A 1 11.56 1.57 11.21
N LYS A 2 11.28 2.09 10.02
CA LYS A 2 10.56 3.36 9.85
C LYS A 2 9.12 3.26 10.36
N ASN A 3 8.52 4.40 10.70
CA ASN A 3 7.09 4.48 11.07
C ASN A 3 6.17 4.41 9.85
N TYR A 4 6.68 4.74 8.66
CA TYR A 4 6.00 4.62 7.39
C TYR A 4 7.00 4.30 6.28
N THR A 5 6.48 3.87 5.14
CA THR A 5 7.25 3.70 3.91
C THR A 5 6.44 4.17 2.71
N VAL A 6 7.12 4.28 1.57
CA VAL A 6 6.54 4.62 0.28
C VAL A 6 6.67 3.40 -0.63
N ILE A 7 5.57 2.99 -1.26
CA ILE A 7 5.58 1.93 -2.27
C ILE A 7 5.09 2.48 -3.61
N PRO A 8 5.72 2.11 -4.75
CA PRO A 8 5.20 2.46 -6.07
C PRO A 8 3.89 1.72 -6.34
N THR A 9 2.91 2.39 -6.97
CA THR A 9 1.60 1.79 -7.25
C THR A 9 1.71 0.55 -8.15
N GLU A 10 2.67 0.53 -9.08
CA GLU A 10 2.94 -0.62 -9.94
C GLU A 10 3.36 -1.90 -9.19
N ALA A 11 3.77 -1.80 -7.91
CA ALA A 11 4.06 -2.98 -7.11
C ALA A 11 2.85 -3.92 -6.99
N ALA A 12 1.63 -3.37 -6.98
CA ALA A 12 0.39 -4.15 -6.91
C ALA A 12 0.10 -4.94 -8.20
N GLU A 13 0.68 -4.52 -9.34
CA GLU A 13 0.53 -5.20 -10.62
C GLU A 13 1.67 -6.20 -10.87
N LYS A 14 2.82 -6.00 -10.22
CA LYS A 14 4.04 -6.82 -10.36
C LYS A 14 4.17 -7.93 -9.32
N LEU A 15 3.54 -7.80 -8.15
CA LEU A 15 3.69 -8.74 -7.04
C LEU A 15 2.35 -9.38 -6.66
N PRO A 16 2.32 -10.71 -6.41
CA PRO A 16 1.21 -11.37 -5.74
C PRO A 16 0.95 -10.76 -4.36
N LEU A 17 -0.29 -10.88 -3.85
CA LEU A 17 -0.73 -10.24 -2.60
C LEU A 17 0.20 -10.47 -1.41
N ASN A 18 0.59 -11.73 -1.16
CA ASN A 18 1.52 -12.06 -0.08
C ASN A 18 2.91 -11.44 -0.30
N ASP A 19 3.38 -11.36 -1.54
CA ASP A 19 4.67 -10.76 -1.88
C ASP A 19 4.62 -9.24 -1.75
N LEU A 20 3.49 -8.61 -2.09
CA LEU A 20 3.28 -7.17 -1.89
C LEU A 20 3.34 -6.79 -0.40
N TYR A 21 2.74 -7.60 0.47
CA TYR A 21 2.84 -7.41 1.92
C TYR A 21 4.30 -7.55 2.41
N VAL A 22 5.01 -8.61 1.97
CA VAL A 22 6.41 -8.83 2.35
C VAL A 22 7.32 -7.72 1.79
N PHE A 23 7.07 -7.24 0.57
CA PHE A 23 7.77 -6.11 -0.02
C PHE A 23 7.57 -4.83 0.79
N THR A 24 6.34 -4.57 1.23
CA THR A 24 6.04 -3.43 2.11
C THR A 24 6.82 -3.52 3.42
N ALA A 25 6.91 -4.70 4.02
CA ALA A 25 7.74 -4.93 5.21
C ALA A 25 9.23 -4.66 4.93
N LEU A 26 9.75 -5.11 3.78
CA LEU A 26 11.12 -4.81 3.35
C LEU A 26 11.33 -3.30 3.23
N CYS A 27 10.40 -2.57 2.60
CA CYS A 27 10.48 -1.12 2.45
C CYS A 27 10.45 -0.36 3.79
N LEU A 28 9.79 -0.90 4.82
CA LEU A 28 9.81 -0.34 6.19
C LEU A 28 11.17 -0.52 6.89
N THR A 29 12.00 -1.46 6.44
CA THR A 29 13.34 -1.67 7.00
C THR A 29 14.41 -0.78 6.39
N ALA A 30 14.10 -0.03 5.33
CA ALA A 30 15.04 0.84 4.66
C ALA A 30 15.59 1.92 5.61
N HIS A 31 16.82 2.36 5.34
CA HIS A 31 17.40 3.57 5.88
C HIS A 31 17.00 4.78 5.03
N ASP A 32 17.46 5.98 5.40
CA ASP A 32 17.11 7.22 4.69
C ASP A 32 17.75 7.32 3.30
N ASP A 33 18.79 6.53 3.04
CA ASP A 33 19.41 6.37 1.73
C ASP A 33 18.69 5.36 0.82
N ASN A 34 17.48 4.91 1.20
CA ASN A 34 16.68 3.90 0.51
C ASN A 34 17.34 2.52 0.38
N THR A 35 18.31 2.21 1.23
CA THR A 35 18.92 0.87 1.29
C THR A 35 18.50 0.09 2.53
N THR A 36 18.49 -1.24 2.44
CA THR A 36 18.35 -2.14 3.60
C THR A 36 19.18 -3.40 3.40
N ASP A 37 19.80 -3.90 4.47
CA ASP A 37 20.49 -5.20 4.53
C ASP A 37 19.73 -6.23 5.37
N VAL A 38 18.40 -6.08 5.48
CA VAL A 38 17.51 -7.00 6.19
C VAL A 38 17.71 -8.44 5.74
N THR A 39 17.84 -9.36 6.70
CA THR A 39 17.99 -10.78 6.40
C THR A 39 16.65 -11.44 6.10
N TYR A 40 16.68 -12.62 5.48
CA TYR A 40 15.47 -13.40 5.25
C TYR A 40 14.79 -13.83 6.55
N GLU A 41 15.57 -14.14 7.58
CA GLU A 41 15.10 -14.50 8.91
C GLU A 41 14.40 -13.31 9.59
N GLN A 42 14.97 -12.10 9.49
CA GLN A 42 14.33 -10.89 9.98
C GLN A 42 13.02 -10.61 9.23
N LEU A 43 13.03 -10.70 7.90
CA LEU A 43 11.84 -10.45 7.08
C LEU A 43 10.73 -11.48 7.34
N ALA A 44 11.09 -12.75 7.52
CA ALA A 44 10.18 -13.80 7.99
C ALA A 44 9.57 -13.44 9.35
N GLY A 45 10.40 -13.01 10.31
CA GLY A 45 9.96 -12.56 11.63
C GLY A 45 8.97 -11.39 11.60
N PHE A 46 9.23 -10.37 10.78
CA PHE A 46 8.34 -9.21 10.65
C PHE A 46 7.01 -9.53 9.98
N THR A 47 6.99 -10.48 9.06
CA THR A 47 5.82 -10.77 8.21
C THR A 47 5.00 -11.95 8.70
N GLY A 48 5.53 -12.74 9.64
CA GLY A 48 4.95 -14.03 10.05
C GLY A 48 5.00 -15.08 8.93
N LYS A 49 5.74 -14.85 7.84
CA LYS A 49 5.96 -15.83 6.77
C LYS A 49 7.06 -16.80 7.15
N SER A 50 6.99 -18.00 6.59
CA SER A 50 8.08 -18.98 6.78
C SER A 50 9.34 -18.52 6.06
N LEU A 51 10.49 -18.92 6.60
CA LEU A 51 11.78 -18.66 5.95
C LEU A 51 11.85 -19.25 4.54
N GLY A 52 11.26 -20.43 4.34
CA GLY A 52 11.11 -21.05 3.01
C GLY A 52 10.29 -20.18 2.05
N TYR A 53 9.19 -19.57 2.51
CA TYR A 53 8.43 -18.63 1.68
C TYR A 53 9.30 -17.46 1.20
N ILE A 54 10.07 -16.86 2.11
CA ILE A 54 10.94 -15.74 1.79
C ILE A 54 12.02 -16.15 0.77
N LYS A 55 12.70 -17.28 1.01
CA LYS A 55 13.82 -17.77 0.18
C LYS A 55 13.37 -18.29 -1.18
N ASP A 56 12.34 -19.12 -1.20
CA ASP A 56 12.00 -19.94 -2.37
C ASP A 56 11.02 -19.26 -3.31
N HIS A 57 10.21 -18.32 -2.80
CA HIS A 57 9.17 -17.62 -3.55
C HIS A 57 9.42 -16.11 -3.64
N PHE A 58 9.37 -15.41 -2.51
CA PHE A 58 9.41 -13.94 -2.49
C PHE A 58 10.70 -13.41 -3.14
N ALA A 59 11.86 -13.88 -2.71
CA ALA A 59 13.15 -13.37 -3.20
C ALA A 59 13.32 -13.56 -4.72
N LYS A 60 12.85 -14.68 -5.28
CA LYS A 60 12.92 -14.94 -6.73
C LYS A 60 12.00 -13.99 -7.51
N ARG A 61 10.77 -13.80 -7.03
CA ARG A 61 9.80 -12.90 -7.67
C ARG A 61 10.20 -11.43 -7.55
N LEU A 62 10.72 -11.01 -6.39
CA LEU A 62 11.23 -9.67 -6.18
C LEU A 62 12.35 -9.35 -7.18
N LYS A 63 13.32 -10.27 -7.34
CA LYS A 63 14.41 -10.11 -8.32
C LYS A 63 13.89 -9.88 -9.74
N ASN A 64 12.81 -10.56 -10.12
CA ASN A 64 12.23 -10.47 -11.46
C ASN A 64 11.27 -9.27 -11.63
N SER A 65 10.82 -8.66 -10.53
CA SER A 65 9.85 -7.57 -10.56
C SER A 65 10.43 -6.23 -11.01
N GLY A 66 11.75 -6.03 -10.88
CA GLY A 66 12.39 -4.74 -11.12
C GLY A 66 12.04 -3.66 -10.08
N LEU A 67 11.40 -4.02 -8.96
CA LEU A 67 11.00 -3.09 -7.90
C LEU A 67 12.15 -2.67 -6.97
N CYS A 68 13.32 -3.30 -7.07
CA CYS A 68 14.54 -2.90 -6.37
C CYS A 68 15.78 -3.49 -7.04
N THR A 69 16.93 -2.86 -6.83
CA THR A 69 18.24 -3.46 -7.15
C THR A 69 18.68 -4.32 -5.96
N ILE A 70 19.20 -5.51 -6.24
CA ILE A 70 19.72 -6.43 -5.23
C ILE A 70 21.22 -6.60 -5.44
N GLU A 71 22.02 -6.15 -4.48
CA GLU A 71 23.46 -6.30 -4.48
C GLU A 71 23.89 -7.37 -3.49
N GLU A 72 24.86 -8.19 -3.86
CA GLU A 72 25.48 -9.16 -2.95
C GLU A 72 26.77 -8.58 -2.37
N PHE A 73 26.96 -8.73 -1.06
CA PHE A 73 28.17 -8.29 -0.38
C PHE A 73 28.56 -9.28 0.72
N VAL A 74 29.81 -9.20 1.19
CA VAL A 74 30.30 -10.05 2.28
C VAL A 74 30.43 -9.22 3.55
N ARG A 75 29.84 -9.71 4.66
CA ARG A 75 29.98 -9.10 5.99
C ARG A 75 30.23 -10.21 7.00
N ASN A 76 31.33 -10.12 7.75
CA ASN A 76 31.76 -11.13 8.72
C ASN A 76 31.80 -12.54 8.09
N SER A 77 32.44 -12.67 6.92
CA SER A 77 32.53 -13.92 6.14
C SER A 77 31.20 -14.53 5.66
N ASN A 78 30.07 -13.85 5.88
CA ASN A 78 28.76 -14.29 5.39
C ASN A 78 28.35 -13.50 4.16
N ARG A 79 27.86 -14.21 3.13
CA ARG A 79 27.22 -13.58 1.96
C ARG A 79 25.88 -12.98 2.40
N ARG A 80 25.70 -11.69 2.13
CA ARG A 80 24.50 -10.91 2.44
C ARG A 80 23.96 -10.22 1.19
N LYS A 81 22.72 -9.78 1.28
CA LYS A 81 22.03 -9.01 0.24
C LYS A 81 21.74 -7.62 0.76
N ARG A 82 22.00 -6.62 -0.06
CA ARG A 82 21.54 -5.25 0.11
C ARG A 82 20.48 -4.98 -0.94
N TYR A 83 19.33 -4.49 -0.50
CA TYR A 83 18.25 -4.06 -1.37
C TYR A 83 18.31 -2.54 -1.47
N ILE A 84 18.35 -2.03 -2.70
CA ILE A 84 18.32 -0.61 -3.02
C ILE A 84 16.94 -0.33 -3.61
N LEU A 85 16.11 0.37 -2.86
CA LEU A 85 14.76 0.72 -3.27
C LEU A 85 14.80 1.92 -4.23
N PRO A 86 13.96 1.93 -5.27
CA PRO A 86 13.92 3.02 -6.23
C PRO A 86 13.43 4.31 -5.55
N TYR A 87 13.95 5.43 -6.02
CA TYR A 87 13.31 6.71 -5.76
C TYR A 87 12.01 6.77 -6.58
N VAL A 88 10.88 6.99 -5.90
CA VAL A 88 9.54 6.99 -6.54
C VAL A 88 8.97 8.41 -6.50
N PRO A 89 9.26 9.26 -7.51
CA PRO A 89 8.82 10.65 -7.52
C PRO A 89 7.32 10.81 -7.80
N GLU A 90 6.72 9.84 -8.48
CA GLU A 90 5.33 9.89 -8.92
C GLU A 90 4.64 8.54 -8.67
N GLN A 91 3.30 8.58 -8.52
CA GLN A 91 2.45 7.38 -8.41
C GLN A 91 2.89 6.40 -7.31
N PHE A 92 2.82 6.87 -6.08
CA PHE A 92 3.13 6.08 -4.91
C PHE A 92 1.98 6.03 -3.90
N ARG A 93 2.14 5.16 -2.91
CA ARG A 93 1.30 5.06 -1.72
C ARG A 93 2.16 5.11 -0.47
N ILE A 94 1.67 5.84 0.52
CA ILE A 94 2.28 5.89 1.86
C ILE A 94 1.60 4.82 2.70
N ILE A 95 2.40 3.97 3.34
CA ILE A 95 1.94 2.87 4.19
C ILE A 95 2.62 2.99 5.54
N HIS A 96 1.82 3.06 6.61
CA HIS A 96 2.32 3.08 7.97
C HIS A 96 2.67 1.68 8.48
N ARG A 97 3.61 1.64 9.42
CA ARG A 97 4.10 0.43 10.07
C ARG A 97 2.99 -0.41 10.72
N GLY A 98 1.87 0.20 11.08
CA GLY A 98 0.69 -0.50 11.61
C GLY A 98 0.22 -1.68 10.74
N VAL A 99 0.55 -1.70 9.44
CA VAL A 99 0.33 -2.87 8.57
C VAL A 99 0.98 -4.15 9.12
N LEU A 100 2.14 -4.07 9.77
CA LEU A 100 2.82 -5.23 10.36
C LEU A 100 2.18 -5.67 11.67
N GLU A 101 1.63 -4.72 12.42
CA GLU A 101 1.13 -4.89 13.80
C GLU A 101 -0.35 -5.31 13.84
N ASP A 102 -1.06 -5.18 12.71
CA ASP A 102 -2.46 -5.54 12.62
C ASP A 102 -2.68 -7.06 12.59
N ASN A 103 -2.83 -7.66 13.77
CA ASN A 103 -2.98 -9.11 13.94
C ASN A 103 -4.38 -9.63 13.59
N ARG A 104 -5.34 -8.77 13.27
CA ARG A 104 -6.70 -9.17 12.84
C ARG A 104 -6.72 -9.63 11.38
N LEU A 105 -5.66 -9.34 10.63
CA LEU A 105 -5.54 -9.62 9.21
C LEU A 105 -4.46 -10.66 8.94
N SER A 106 -4.78 -11.61 8.06
CA SER A 106 -3.77 -12.48 7.46
C SER A 106 -2.85 -11.68 6.52
N SER A 107 -1.65 -12.19 6.24
CA SER A 107 -0.73 -11.56 5.29
C SER A 107 -1.37 -11.34 3.90
N GLU A 108 -2.22 -12.25 3.47
CA GLU A 108 -2.89 -12.16 2.16
C GLU A 108 -3.96 -11.08 2.16
N GLU A 109 -4.72 -10.93 3.25
CA GLU A 109 -5.67 -9.82 3.42
C GLU A 109 -4.97 -8.45 3.48
N LYS A 110 -3.84 -8.36 4.19
CA LYS A 110 -3.00 -7.15 4.18
C LYS A 110 -2.53 -6.83 2.76
N GLY A 111 -2.04 -7.84 2.05
CA GLY A 111 -1.67 -7.75 0.64
C GLY A 111 -2.81 -7.26 -0.25
N PHE A 112 -4.02 -7.77 -0.05
CA PHE A 112 -5.20 -7.37 -0.82
C PHE A 112 -5.58 -5.90 -0.59
N LEU A 113 -5.57 -5.43 0.67
CA LEU A 113 -5.82 -4.02 1.01
C LEU A 113 -4.76 -3.09 0.40
N LEU A 114 -3.48 -3.47 0.49
CA LEU A 114 -2.38 -2.72 -0.13
C LEU A 114 -2.57 -2.64 -1.65
N ALA A 115 -2.95 -3.75 -2.28
CA ALA A 115 -3.14 -3.82 -3.72
C ALA A 115 -4.31 -2.95 -4.18
N LEU A 116 -5.45 -3.04 -3.49
CA LEU A 116 -6.61 -2.17 -3.70
C LEU A 116 -6.23 -0.69 -3.56
N TYR A 117 -5.49 -0.35 -2.50
CA TYR A 117 -5.05 1.03 -2.28
C TYR A 117 -4.16 1.55 -3.41
N CYS A 118 -3.24 0.73 -3.92
CA CYS A 118 -2.37 1.09 -5.04
C CYS A 118 -3.13 1.38 -6.33
N ILE A 119 -4.19 0.61 -6.63
CA ILE A 119 -4.95 0.77 -7.88
C ILE A 119 -6.10 1.77 -7.79
N GLY A 120 -6.54 2.14 -6.59
CA GLY A 120 -7.63 3.09 -6.34
C GLY A 120 -7.26 4.55 -6.65
N PHE A 121 -8.19 5.48 -6.41
CA PHE A 121 -7.94 6.90 -6.67
C PHE A 121 -6.78 7.47 -5.83
N ASN A 122 -5.98 8.33 -6.46
CA ASN A 122 -4.90 9.04 -5.77
C ASN A 122 -5.46 9.95 -4.67
N ASN A 123 -4.72 10.08 -3.56
CA ASN A 123 -5.05 10.96 -2.43
C ASN A 123 -6.47 10.75 -1.85
N SER A 124 -6.96 9.52 -1.92
CA SER A 124 -8.32 9.14 -1.53
C SER A 124 -8.33 7.73 -0.94
N PHE A 125 -9.37 7.43 -0.16
CA PHE A 125 -9.68 6.09 0.33
C PHE A 125 -10.77 5.40 -0.48
N ASN A 126 -11.42 6.13 -1.39
CA ASN A 126 -12.37 5.56 -2.34
C ASN A 126 -11.64 4.80 -3.44
N MET A 127 -12.14 3.60 -3.72
CA MET A 127 -11.59 2.74 -4.76
C MET A 127 -11.79 3.32 -6.15
N GLY A 128 -12.95 3.89 -6.45
CA GLY A 128 -13.22 4.50 -7.75
C GLY A 128 -13.21 3.53 -8.94
N LEU A 129 -13.26 2.21 -8.66
CA LEU A 129 -13.18 1.16 -9.66
C LEU A 129 -14.33 0.18 -9.47
N SER A 130 -14.86 -0.33 -10.60
CA SER A 130 -15.76 -1.48 -10.57
C SER A 130 -15.01 -2.74 -10.14
N ALA A 131 -15.74 -3.73 -9.60
CA ALA A 131 -15.14 -5.02 -9.26
C ALA A 131 -14.47 -5.69 -10.48
N THR A 132 -15.07 -5.58 -11.66
CA THR A 132 -14.50 -6.14 -12.91
C THR A 132 -13.14 -5.52 -13.24
N GLU A 133 -13.02 -4.20 -13.12
CA GLU A 133 -11.76 -3.50 -13.38
C GLU A 133 -10.70 -3.83 -12.33
N ALA A 134 -11.08 -3.87 -11.05
CA ALA A 134 -10.18 -4.25 -9.97
C ALA A 134 -9.66 -5.69 -10.15
N ILE A 135 -10.53 -6.66 -10.44
CA ILE A 135 -10.16 -8.06 -10.72
C ILE A 135 -9.13 -8.13 -11.85
N LYS A 136 -9.37 -7.40 -12.95
CA LYS A 136 -8.50 -7.37 -14.11
C LYS A 136 -7.12 -6.78 -13.78
N ARG A 137 -7.08 -5.62 -13.13
CA ARG A 137 -5.81 -4.94 -12.78
C ARG A 137 -4.98 -5.72 -11.77
N LEU A 138 -5.64 -6.34 -10.79
CA LEU A 138 -4.96 -7.17 -9.78
C LEU A 138 -4.53 -8.54 -10.31
N GLY A 139 -5.03 -8.97 -11.48
CA GLY A 139 -4.73 -10.29 -12.03
C GLY A 139 -5.17 -11.46 -11.14
N ILE A 140 -6.21 -11.28 -10.32
CA ILE A 140 -6.73 -12.33 -9.43
C ILE A 140 -8.04 -12.92 -9.96
N SER A 141 -8.40 -14.12 -9.49
CA SER A 141 -9.68 -14.71 -9.86
C SER A 141 -10.86 -13.97 -9.23
N ARG A 142 -12.02 -13.99 -9.91
CA ARG A 142 -13.28 -13.45 -9.38
C ARG A 142 -13.61 -14.03 -7.99
N THR A 143 -13.43 -15.34 -7.82
CA THR A 143 -13.69 -16.03 -6.56
C THR A 143 -12.76 -15.54 -5.44
N ALA A 144 -11.47 -15.36 -5.72
CA ALA A 144 -10.52 -14.83 -4.74
C ALA A 144 -10.88 -13.39 -4.34
N TYR A 145 -11.20 -12.53 -5.32
CA TYR A 145 -11.60 -11.15 -5.07
C TYR A 145 -12.78 -11.06 -4.10
N TYR A 146 -13.89 -11.76 -4.38
CA TYR A 146 -15.07 -11.70 -3.52
C TYR A 146 -14.87 -12.39 -2.17
N LYS A 147 -14.02 -13.41 -2.09
CA LYS A 147 -13.62 -14.03 -0.82
C LYS A 147 -12.92 -13.01 0.09
N HIS A 148 -11.91 -12.31 -0.43
CA HIS A 148 -11.18 -11.29 0.34
C HIS A 148 -12.07 -10.10 0.69
N LEU A 149 -12.85 -9.60 -0.29
CA LEU A 149 -13.77 -8.49 -0.07
C LEU A 149 -14.77 -8.81 1.05
N LYS A 150 -15.40 -9.99 1.02
CA LYS A 150 -16.33 -10.42 2.07
C LYS A 150 -15.65 -10.46 3.45
N SER A 151 -14.48 -11.08 3.54
CA SER A 151 -13.73 -11.17 4.81
C SER A 151 -13.42 -9.79 5.38
N LEU A 152 -12.90 -8.89 4.54
CA LEU A 152 -12.48 -7.56 4.95
C LEU A 152 -13.64 -6.63 5.29
N ARG A 153 -14.80 -6.78 4.64
CA ARG A 153 -16.03 -6.08 5.03
C ARG A 153 -16.51 -6.52 6.42
N VAL A 154 -16.55 -7.83 6.69
CA VAL A 154 -16.92 -8.35 8.01
C VAL A 154 -15.97 -7.85 9.10
N LYS A 155 -14.68 -7.71 8.78
CA LYS A 155 -13.67 -7.19 9.70
C LYS A 155 -13.63 -5.65 9.80
N GLY A 156 -14.43 -4.92 9.01
CA GLY A 156 -14.52 -3.46 9.04
C GLY A 156 -13.37 -2.71 8.37
N TYR A 157 -12.66 -3.33 7.43
CA TYR A 157 -11.54 -2.70 6.67
C TYR A 157 -11.95 -2.19 5.29
N ILE A 158 -13.15 -2.57 4.84
CA ILE A 158 -13.77 -2.07 3.62
C ILE A 158 -15.23 -1.76 3.93
N GLY A 159 -15.64 -0.53 3.64
CA GLY A 159 -17.03 -0.06 3.73
C GLY A 159 -17.56 0.38 2.37
N LEU A 160 -18.79 0.90 2.34
CA LEU A 160 -19.35 1.61 1.20
C LEU A 160 -19.22 3.12 1.44
N ALA A 161 -19.02 3.90 0.38
CA ALA A 161 -18.94 5.36 0.49
C ALA A 161 -20.22 5.95 1.11
N GLY A 162 -21.38 5.37 0.78
CA GLY A 162 -22.69 5.72 1.34
C GLY A 162 -22.86 5.42 2.83
N ASP A 163 -21.93 4.70 3.46
CA ASP A 163 -21.94 4.50 4.92
C ASP A 163 -21.34 5.72 5.67
N TYR A 164 -20.75 6.68 4.95
CA TYR A 164 -20.01 7.81 5.50
C TYR A 164 -20.50 9.14 4.91
N LEU A 165 -21.33 9.87 5.66
CA LEU A 165 -21.90 11.17 5.24
C LEU A 165 -20.84 12.21 4.84
N GLN A 166 -19.64 12.11 5.41
CA GLN A 166 -18.54 13.04 5.13
C GLN A 166 -17.74 12.65 3.87
N ASN A 167 -18.03 11.50 3.26
CA ASN A 167 -17.34 11.06 2.06
C ASN A 167 -17.81 11.88 0.85
N PRO A 168 -16.90 12.46 0.05
CA PRO A 168 -17.26 13.22 -1.15
C PRO A 168 -18.08 12.43 -2.20
N GLN A 169 -18.05 11.09 -2.14
CA GLN A 169 -18.81 10.21 -3.03
C GLN A 169 -20.13 9.72 -2.43
N PHE A 170 -20.50 10.14 -1.22
CA PHE A 170 -21.69 9.69 -0.50
C PHE A 170 -22.97 9.76 -1.36
N ASP A 171 -23.27 10.91 -1.96
CA ASP A 171 -24.50 11.09 -2.75
C ASP A 171 -24.39 10.53 -4.17
N ASN A 172 -23.22 10.69 -4.81
CA ASN A 172 -23.06 10.41 -6.24
C ASN A 172 -22.76 8.93 -6.53
N TYR A 173 -22.08 8.24 -5.60
CA TYR A 173 -21.64 6.86 -5.78
C TYR A 173 -21.65 6.09 -4.45
N PRO A 174 -22.81 5.97 -3.77
CA PRO A 174 -22.91 5.39 -2.43
C PRO A 174 -22.39 3.94 -2.36
N ASP A 175 -22.56 3.16 -3.43
CA ASP A 175 -22.12 1.76 -3.50
C ASP A 175 -20.61 1.60 -3.78
N SER A 176 -19.87 2.68 -3.95
CA SER A 176 -18.42 2.62 -4.17
C SER A 176 -17.71 2.10 -2.93
N LEU A 177 -16.73 1.22 -3.13
CA LEU A 177 -15.91 0.71 -2.04
C LEU A 177 -15.01 1.81 -1.48
N MET A 178 -14.92 1.86 -0.15
CA MET A 178 -14.01 2.73 0.60
C MET A 178 -13.13 1.87 1.51
N LEU A 179 -11.81 2.12 1.49
CA LEU A 179 -10.87 1.50 2.41
C LEU A 179 -10.90 2.21 3.76
N THR A 180 -11.00 1.45 4.86
CA THR A 180 -11.14 1.97 6.23
C THR A 180 -9.98 1.51 7.11
N CYS A 181 -8.77 1.59 6.57
CA CYS A 181 -7.54 1.17 7.23
C CYS A 181 -6.79 2.39 7.78
N ASP A 182 -6.51 2.41 9.08
CA ASP A 182 -5.77 3.53 9.71
C ASP A 182 -4.28 3.56 9.31
N TRP A 183 -3.72 2.45 8.80
CA TRP A 183 -2.31 2.38 8.39
C TRP A 183 -2.06 2.70 6.90
N LEU A 184 -3.07 3.20 6.18
CA LEU A 184 -2.97 3.64 4.79
C LEU A 184 -2.97 5.16 4.70
N GLY A 185 -2.15 5.71 3.80
CA GLY A 185 -2.12 7.14 3.48
C GLY A 185 -1.21 7.97 4.39
N HIS A 186 -1.05 9.25 4.04
CA HIS A 186 -0.35 10.23 4.88
C HIS A 186 -1.22 10.67 6.07
N GLN A 187 -2.51 10.84 5.81
CA GLN A 187 -3.57 11.00 6.79
C GLN A 187 -4.38 9.70 6.80
N THR A 188 -4.95 9.35 7.95
CA THR A 188 -5.89 8.24 8.08
C THR A 188 -7.19 8.52 7.31
N TYR A 189 -7.98 7.47 7.05
CA TYR A 189 -9.28 7.63 6.38
C TYR A 189 -10.24 8.52 7.19
N LYS A 190 -10.13 8.49 8.52
CA LYS A 190 -10.94 9.33 9.43
C LYS A 190 -10.57 10.80 9.29
N GLU A 191 -9.28 11.12 9.28
CA GLU A 191 -8.79 12.49 9.07
C GLU A 191 -9.20 13.01 7.69
N TRP A 192 -9.02 12.18 6.66
CA TRP A 192 -9.45 12.50 5.29
C TRP A 192 -10.95 12.79 5.18
N LEU A 193 -11.80 11.96 5.80
CA LEU A 193 -13.25 12.17 5.83
C LEU A 193 -13.61 13.51 6.49
N HIS A 194 -12.89 13.90 7.54
CA HIS A 194 -13.19 15.12 8.29
C HIS A 194 -12.45 16.36 7.77
N GLY A 195 -11.74 16.26 6.64
CA GLY A 195 -10.95 17.35 6.07
C GLY A 195 -9.92 17.93 7.06
N LYS A 196 -9.44 17.11 8.00
CA LYS A 196 -8.43 17.54 8.97
C LYS A 196 -7.08 17.57 8.27
N GLU A 197 -6.33 18.66 8.42
CA GLU A 197 -4.93 18.66 8.00
C GLU A 197 -4.17 17.55 8.74
N PRO A 198 -3.29 16.80 8.06
CA PRO A 198 -2.49 15.77 8.70
C PRO A 198 -1.67 16.39 9.84
N PHE A 199 -1.67 15.76 11.01
CA PHE A 199 -0.76 16.15 12.08
C PHE A 199 0.68 16.08 11.58
N GLU A 200 1.46 17.14 11.76
CA GLU A 200 2.91 17.18 11.53
C GLU A 200 3.63 16.19 12.45
N TYR A 201 3.52 14.89 12.19
CA TYR A 201 4.42 13.89 12.76
C TYR A 201 5.51 13.59 11.75
N ASP A 202 6.71 14.09 12.07
CA ASP A 202 8.04 13.64 11.63
C ASP A 202 8.11 13.11 10.18
N THR A 203 7.44 13.81 9.27
CA THR A 203 7.54 13.57 7.84
C THR A 203 8.69 14.43 7.35
N THR A 204 9.72 13.80 6.81
CA THR A 204 10.86 14.52 6.24
C THR A 204 10.32 15.56 5.25
N LYS A 205 10.73 16.83 5.33
CA LYS A 205 10.25 17.95 4.50
C LYS A 205 10.11 17.60 3.00
N MET A 206 10.95 16.71 2.48
CA MET A 206 10.88 16.17 1.11
C MET A 206 9.56 15.44 0.78
N LEU A 207 9.01 14.62 1.68
CA LEU A 207 7.73 13.93 1.46
C LEU A 207 6.56 14.92 1.45
N PHE A 208 6.63 15.95 2.29
CA PHE A 208 5.64 17.02 2.33
C PHE A 208 5.63 17.83 1.02
N ILE A 209 6.80 18.12 0.46
CA ILE A 209 6.95 18.79 -0.85
C ILE A 209 6.41 17.93 -1.99
N LEU A 210 6.73 16.62 -2.00
CA LEU A 210 6.21 15.69 -3.01
C LEU A 210 4.69 15.57 -2.94
N TYR A 211 4.12 15.48 -1.73
CA TYR A 211 2.68 15.38 -1.53
C TYR A 211 1.97 16.65 -2.00
N ARG A 212 2.43 17.84 -1.57
CA ARG A 212 1.84 19.13 -1.95
C ARG A 212 1.81 19.33 -3.47
N ASN A 213 2.92 19.02 -4.14
CA ASN A 213 3.01 19.11 -5.61
C ASN A 213 2.09 18.11 -6.34
N CYS A 214 1.74 16.97 -5.72
CA CYS A 214 0.74 16.03 -6.26
C CYS A 214 -0.71 16.42 -5.89
N SER A 215 -0.94 17.11 -4.77
CA SER A 215 -2.25 17.62 -4.34
C SER A 215 -2.70 18.84 -5.13
N ASP A 216 -1.78 19.65 -5.67
CA ASP A 216 -2.06 20.86 -6.43
C ASP A 216 -2.64 20.61 -7.84
N LYS A 217 -2.85 19.34 -8.24
CA LYS A 217 -3.70 19.01 -9.39
C LYS A 217 -5.14 18.84 -8.90
N PRO A 218 -6.06 19.76 -9.23
CA PRO A 218 -7.45 19.65 -8.79
C PRO A 218 -8.06 18.34 -9.32
N LEU A 219 -8.46 17.47 -8.40
CA LEU A 219 -9.11 16.18 -8.69
C LEU A 219 -10.62 16.30 -8.93
N TYR A 220 -11.14 17.52 -9.10
CA TYR A 220 -12.51 17.78 -9.52
C TYR A 220 -12.54 18.83 -10.61
N ASN A 221 -12.52 18.39 -11.88
CA ASN A 221 -13.08 19.21 -12.96
C ASN A 221 -14.60 19.22 -12.77
N TYR A 222 -15.12 20.18 -12.00
CA TYR A 222 -16.49 20.63 -12.18
C TYR A 222 -16.62 21.17 -13.61
N LYS A 223 -17.01 20.33 -14.56
CA LYS A 223 -17.82 20.83 -15.67
C LYS A 223 -19.23 21.02 -15.11
N THR A 224 -19.44 22.17 -14.48
CA THR A 224 -20.77 22.79 -14.44
C THR A 224 -21.23 22.91 -15.88
N LYS A 225 -22.05 21.97 -16.36
CA LYS A 225 -22.95 22.26 -17.47
C LYS A 225 -24.04 23.16 -16.89
N CYS A 226 -23.84 24.46 -17.01
CA CYS A 226 -24.95 25.39 -17.12
C CYS A 226 -25.61 25.13 -18.48
N ALA A 227 -26.79 24.52 -18.46
CA ALA A 227 -27.92 24.73 -19.38
C ALA A 227 -29.11 23.93 -18.85
#